data_AF-A0A009ZWM9-F1
#
_entry.id   AF-A0A009ZWM9-F1
#
_cell.length_a   1.000
_cell.length_b   1.000
_cell.length_c   1.000
_cell.angle_alpha   90.00
_cell.angle_beta   90.00
_cell.angle_gamma   90.00
#
_symmetry.space_group_name_H-M   'P 1'
#
loop_
_entity.id
_entity.type
_entity.pdbx_description
1 polymer ?
#
loop_
_entity_poly.entity_id
_entity_poly.type
_entity_poly.pdbx_seq_one_letter_code
_entity_poly.pdbx_strand_id
1 'polypeptide(L)'
;MKAHKFVAVHGIEKAKAVLEGAPDWAVFWISRDQNHGHIISFPNMTGHYSVDLQELKQVVESVEIVQRSGGFESVKAAITNYRASGDMVTFSSLEKRLADYELVESYKQVKVEVLDMVDVSPLCKVEGV
;
A
#
# COMPACT_ATOMS: atom_id res chain seq x y z
N MET A 1 1.85 -10.38 -0.23
CA MET A 1 1.18 -9.18 0.31
C MET A 1 0.87 -8.28 -0.87
N LYS A 2 -0.34 -7.70 -0.93
CA LYS A 2 -0.69 -6.72 -1.99
C LYS A 2 0.04 -5.40 -1.78
N ALA A 3 0.40 -4.70 -2.86
CA ALA A 3 1.11 -3.42 -2.81
C ALA A 3 0.40 -2.36 -1.94
N HIS A 4 -0.91 -2.18 -2.09
CA HIS A 4 -1.68 -1.21 -1.31
C HIS A 4 -1.58 -1.46 0.20
N LYS A 5 -1.65 -2.74 0.61
CA LYS A 5 -1.50 -3.14 2.01
C LYS A 5 -0.07 -2.86 2.51
N PHE A 6 0.94 -3.09 1.67
CA PHE A 6 2.32 -2.77 2.02
C PHE A 6 2.51 -1.28 2.31
N VAL A 7 2.04 -0.41 1.40
CA VAL A 7 2.12 1.05 1.56
C VAL A 7 1.33 1.51 2.79
N ALA A 8 0.17 0.94 3.06
CA ALA A 8 -0.63 1.25 4.25
C ALA A 8 0.07 0.88 5.56
N VAL A 9 0.73 -0.29 5.62
CA VAL A 9 1.35 -0.81 6.84
C VAL A 9 2.71 -0.16 7.13
N HIS A 10 3.52 0.04 6.09
CA HIS A 10 4.92 0.49 6.22
C HIS A 10 5.15 1.96 5.85
N GLY A 11 4.15 2.60 5.23
CA GLY A 11 4.26 3.97 4.75
C GLY A 11 4.91 4.08 3.37
N ILE A 12 4.71 5.24 2.74
CA ILE A 12 5.20 5.53 1.39
C ILE A 12 6.73 5.58 1.31
N GLU A 13 7.40 6.11 2.35
CA GLU A 13 8.87 6.23 2.38
C GLU A 13 9.54 4.85 2.33
N LYS A 14 9.02 3.85 3.06
CA LYS A 14 9.56 2.49 2.99
C LYS A 14 9.30 1.85 1.62
N ALA A 15 8.15 2.11 1.01
CA ALA A 15 7.85 1.63 -0.33
C ALA A 15 8.82 2.21 -1.37
N LYS A 16 9.14 3.50 -1.27
CA LYS A 16 10.15 4.15 -2.12
C LYS A 16 11.54 3.54 -1.93
N ALA A 17 11.97 3.36 -0.68
CA ALA A 17 13.26 2.73 -0.39
C ALA A 17 13.37 1.29 -0.95
N VAL A 18 12.27 0.52 -0.93
CA VAL A 18 12.22 -0.82 -1.55
C VAL A 18 12.37 -0.74 -3.07
N LEU A 19 11.69 0.21 -3.72
CA LEU A 19 11.79 0.42 -5.16
C LEU A 19 13.19 0.90 -5.59
N GLU A 20 13.79 1.83 -4.84
CA GLU A 20 15.14 2.36 -5.11
C GLU A 20 16.24 1.31 -4.90
N GLY A 21 16.06 0.40 -3.94
CA GLY A 21 16.98 -0.70 -3.67
C GLY A 21 16.77 -1.94 -4.56
N ALA A 22 15.75 -1.96 -5.41
CA ALA A 22 15.45 -3.09 -6.28
C ALA A 22 16.32 -3.05 -7.55
N PRO A 23 17.03 -4.14 -7.90
CA PRO A 23 17.73 -4.23 -9.17
C PRO A 23 16.73 -4.42 -10.32
N ASP A 24 17.12 -4.03 -11.53
CA ASP A 24 16.24 -4.04 -12.72
C ASP A 24 15.63 -5.42 -13.06
N TRP A 25 16.29 -6.51 -12.69
CA TRP A 25 15.80 -7.87 -12.93
C TRP A 25 14.76 -8.34 -11.90
N ALA A 26 14.61 -7.61 -10.78
CA ALA A 26 13.71 -8.01 -9.72
C ALA A 26 12.25 -7.74 -10.10
N VAL A 27 11.40 -8.75 -9.92
CA VAL A 27 9.94 -8.64 -10.08
C VAL A 27 9.29 -8.54 -8.70
N PHE A 28 9.89 -9.17 -7.70
CA PHE A 28 9.35 -9.23 -6.35
C PHE A 28 10.40 -8.84 -5.31
N TRP A 29 9.92 -8.20 -4.24
CA TRP A 29 10.66 -8.04 -3.00
C TRP A 29 10.01 -8.90 -1.91
N ILE A 30 10.81 -9.55 -1.06
CA ILE A 30 10.30 -10.31 0.07
C ILE A 30 10.70 -9.70 1.41
N SER A 31 9.92 -9.98 2.45
CA SER A 31 10.10 -9.48 3.83
C SER A 31 11.36 -10.00 4.55
N ARG A 32 12.36 -10.47 3.80
CA ARG A 32 13.73 -10.78 4.22
C ARG A 32 14.75 -9.76 3.67
N ASP A 33 14.28 -8.63 3.15
CA ASP A 33 15.09 -7.67 2.41
C ASP A 33 15.81 -8.32 1.21
N GLN A 34 15.10 -9.18 0.47
CA GLN A 34 15.64 -9.89 -0.70
C GLN A 34 14.80 -9.64 -1.95
N ASN A 35 15.47 -9.58 -3.09
CA ASN A 35 14.89 -9.35 -4.41
C ASN A 35 14.88 -10.64 -5.22
N HIS A 36 13.80 -10.86 -5.97
CA HIS A 36 13.56 -12.11 -6.70
C HIS A 36 12.97 -11.83 -8.07
N GLY A 37 13.46 -12.54 -9.09
CA GLY A 37 12.94 -12.43 -10.46
C GLY A 37 11.70 -13.28 -10.73
N HIS A 38 11.45 -14.32 -9.94
CA HIS A 38 10.33 -15.24 -10.17
C HIS A 38 9.82 -15.91 -8.88
N ILE A 39 8.55 -16.33 -8.88
CA ILE A 39 7.91 -16.95 -7.71
C ILE A 39 8.59 -18.26 -7.25
N ILE A 40 9.24 -18.97 -8.18
CA ILE A 40 9.97 -20.22 -7.87
C ILE A 40 11.32 -19.97 -7.21
N SER A 41 11.84 -18.73 -7.27
CA SER A 41 13.11 -18.37 -6.65
C SER A 41 12.96 -18.02 -5.17
N PHE A 42 11.73 -18.03 -4.65
CA PHE A 42 11.49 -17.76 -3.24
C PHE A 42 11.99 -18.92 -2.37
N PRO A 43 12.85 -18.65 -1.37
CA PRO A 43 13.16 -19.63 -0.34
C PRO A 43 11.90 -19.94 0.48
N ASN A 44 11.98 -20.86 1.45
CA ASN A 44 10.86 -21.15 2.36
C ASN A 44 10.21 -19.84 2.89
N MET A 45 8.95 -19.62 2.51
CA MET A 45 8.16 -18.41 2.78
C MET A 45 7.34 -18.49 4.07
N THR A 46 7.48 -19.53 4.90
CA THR A 46 6.78 -19.61 6.18
C THR A 46 7.06 -18.34 7.01
N GLY A 47 6.01 -17.59 7.35
CA GLY A 47 6.11 -16.33 8.10
C GLY A 47 6.55 -15.10 7.28
N HIS A 48 6.81 -15.24 5.98
CA HIS A 48 7.24 -14.15 5.11
C HIS A 48 6.20 -13.84 4.04
N TYR A 49 6.33 -12.66 3.43
CA TYR A 49 5.50 -12.24 2.31
C TYR A 49 6.35 -11.65 1.21
N SER A 50 5.88 -11.78 -0.03
CA SER A 50 6.38 -11.06 -1.20
C SER A 50 5.50 -9.87 -1.52
N VAL A 51 6.03 -8.89 -2.24
CA VAL A 51 5.32 -7.78 -2.86
C VAL A 51 5.80 -7.68 -4.30
N ASP A 52 4.85 -7.52 -5.23
CA ASP A 52 5.14 -7.26 -6.63
C ASP A 52 5.65 -5.82 -6.79
N LEU A 53 6.83 -5.65 -7.40
CA LEU A 53 7.50 -4.37 -7.52
C LEU A 53 6.83 -3.46 -8.55
N GLN A 54 6.21 -4.02 -9.59
CA GLN A 54 5.49 -3.24 -10.60
C GLN A 54 4.19 -2.68 -10.02
N GLU A 55 3.45 -3.50 -9.28
CA GLU A 55 2.26 -3.05 -8.55
C GLU A 55 2.64 -2.00 -7.50
N LEU A 56 3.72 -2.23 -6.75
CA LEU A 56 4.22 -1.29 -5.74
C LEU A 56 4.57 0.06 -6.34
N LYS A 57 5.26 0.08 -7.49
CA LYS A 57 5.58 1.30 -8.22
C LYS A 57 4.33 2.07 -8.62
N GLN A 58 3.35 1.40 -9.21
CA GLN A 58 2.09 2.04 -9.60
C GLN A 58 1.39 2.69 -8.39
N VAL A 59 1.30 1.97 -7.27
CA VAL A 59 0.64 2.48 -6.06
C VAL A 59 1.39 3.68 -5.48
N VAL A 60 2.72 3.64 -5.41
CA VAL A 60 3.54 4.77 -4.94
C VAL A 60 3.32 6.01 -5.82
N GLU A 61 3.36 5.86 -7.14
CA GLU A 61 3.10 6.96 -8.07
C GLU A 61 1.68 7.54 -7.90
N SER A 62 0.67 6.67 -7.78
CA SER A 62 -0.71 7.09 -7.52
C SER A 62 -0.82 7.92 -6.24
N VAL A 63 -0.23 7.43 -5.14
CA VAL A 63 -0.32 8.10 -3.84
C VAL A 63 0.40 9.45 -3.85
N GLU A 64 1.61 9.52 -4.42
CA GLU A 64 2.36 10.77 -4.51
C GLU A 64 1.64 11.82 -5.37
N ILE A 65 1.01 11.41 -6.48
CA ILE A 65 0.27 12.33 -7.35
C ILE A 65 -0.94 12.90 -6.62
N VAL A 66 -1.69 12.05 -5.89
CA VAL A 66 -2.84 12.52 -5.11
C VAL A 66 -2.39 13.49 -4.02
N GLN A 67 -1.31 13.20 -3.31
CA GLN A 67 -0.75 14.08 -2.29
C GLN A 67 -0.28 15.42 -2.88
N ARG A 68 0.48 15.40 -3.97
CA ARG A 68 0.94 16.60 -4.68
C ARG A 68 -0.21 17.45 -5.25
N SER A 69 -1.34 16.83 -5.56
CA SER A 69 -2.54 17.50 -6.07
C SER A 69 -3.40 18.14 -4.97
N GLY A 70 -2.91 18.20 -3.73
CA GLY A 70 -3.66 18.76 -2.59
C GLY A 70 -4.56 17.74 -1.89
N GLY A 71 -4.30 16.44 -2.06
CA GLY A 71 -5.01 15.37 -1.37
C GLY A 71 -6.29 14.87 -2.07
N PHE A 72 -6.95 13.92 -1.42
CA PHE A 72 -8.10 13.17 -1.95
C PHE A 72 -9.23 14.08 -2.44
N GLU A 73 -9.66 15.05 -1.62
CA GLU A 73 -10.76 15.96 -1.96
C GLU A 73 -10.44 16.87 -3.16
N SER A 74 -9.19 17.33 -3.26
CA SER A 74 -8.74 18.16 -4.37
C SER A 74 -8.77 17.41 -5.69
N VAL A 75 -8.31 16.14 -5.70
CA VAL A 75 -8.36 15.28 -6.89
C VAL A 75 -9.82 14.95 -7.25
N LYS A 76 -10.66 14.65 -6.27
CA LYS A 76 -12.09 14.36 -6.48
C LYS A 76 -12.84 15.56 -7.09
N ALA A 77 -12.55 16.77 -6.63
CA ALA A 77 -13.09 18.00 -7.20
C ALA A 77 -12.61 18.20 -8.65
N ALA A 78 -11.32 17.95 -8.93
CA ALA A 78 -10.76 18.03 -10.27
C ALA A 78 -11.46 17.04 -11.23
N ILE A 79 -11.69 15.79 -10.82
CA ILE A 79 -12.41 14.78 -11.60
C ILE A 79 -13.81 15.26 -11.97
N THR A 80 -14.52 15.89 -11.02
CA THR A 80 -15.86 16.44 -11.26
C THR A 80 -15.84 17.56 -12.31
N ASN A 81 -14.83 18.44 -12.26
CA ASN A 81 -14.65 19.50 -13.24
C ASN A 81 -14.30 18.95 -14.63
N TYR A 82 -13.41 17.95 -14.74
CA TYR A 82 -13.08 17.31 -16.01
C TYR A 82 -14.26 16.56 -16.63
N ARG A 83 -15.11 15.95 -15.79
CA ARG A 83 -16.35 15.32 -16.24
C ARG A 83 -17.30 16.34 -16.91
N ALA A 84 -17.32 17.57 -16.40
CA ALA A 84 -18.10 18.65 -16.99
C ALA A 84 -17.47 19.21 -18.28
N SER A 85 -16.14 19.16 -18.43
CA SER A 85 -15.43 19.71 -19.59
C SER A 85 -15.27 18.74 -20.77
N GLY A 86 -15.50 17.44 -20.57
CA GLY A 86 -15.42 16.42 -21.63
C GLY A 86 -14.00 15.91 -21.94
N ASP A 87 -13.00 16.20 -21.11
CA ASP A 87 -11.64 15.66 -21.27
C ASP A 87 -11.54 14.24 -20.66
N MET A 88 -11.75 13.22 -21.50
CA MET A 88 -11.83 11.81 -21.09
C MET A 88 -10.46 11.18 -20.71
N VAL A 89 -9.34 11.65 -21.25
CA VAL A 89 -8.03 10.99 -21.07
C VAL A 89 -7.46 11.32 -19.70
N THR A 90 -7.50 12.59 -19.30
CA THR A 90 -7.07 13.05 -17.97
C THR A 90 -7.94 12.44 -16.87
N PHE A 91 -9.23 12.25 -17.15
CA PHE A 91 -10.23 11.66 -16.26
C PHE A 91 -9.90 10.22 -15.84
N SER A 92 -9.68 9.30 -16.81
CA SER A 92 -9.44 7.88 -16.51
C SER A 92 -8.16 7.65 -15.70
N SER A 93 -7.13 8.47 -15.94
CA SER A 93 -5.87 8.39 -15.20
C SER A 93 -6.02 8.82 -13.73
N LEU A 94 -6.82 9.85 -13.44
CA LEU A 94 -7.06 10.34 -12.08
C LEU A 94 -7.97 9.42 -11.27
N GLU A 95 -9.00 8.84 -11.89
CA GLU A 95 -9.88 7.87 -11.21
C GLU A 95 -9.10 6.65 -10.70
N LYS A 96 -8.21 6.09 -11.54
CA LYS A 96 -7.39 4.94 -11.15
C LYS A 96 -6.49 5.26 -9.96
N ARG A 97 -5.85 6.44 -9.97
CA ARG A 97 -4.97 6.90 -8.88
C ARG A 97 -5.75 7.17 -7.60
N LEU A 98 -6.96 7.71 -7.71
CA LEU A 98 -7.84 7.94 -6.57
C LEU A 98 -8.29 6.63 -5.93
N ALA A 99 -8.64 5.63 -6.74
CA ALA A 99 -9.00 4.30 -6.26
C ALA A 99 -7.82 3.59 -5.57
N ASP A 100 -6.59 3.70 -6.11
CA ASP A 100 -5.38 3.20 -5.46
C ASP A 100 -5.17 3.87 -4.10
N TYR A 101 -5.32 5.19 -4.02
CA TYR A 101 -5.20 5.96 -2.77
C TYR A 101 -6.25 5.55 -1.74
N GLU A 102 -7.52 5.46 -2.14
CA GLU A 102 -8.63 5.06 -1.25
C GLU A 102 -8.42 3.65 -0.69
N LEU A 103 -7.95 2.72 -1.52
CA LEU A 103 -7.66 1.36 -1.06
C LEU A 103 -6.52 1.33 -0.04
N VAL A 104 -5.45 2.13 -0.23
CA VAL A 104 -4.39 2.30 0.77
C VAL A 104 -4.95 2.83 2.09
N GLU A 105 -5.79 3.87 2.06
CA GLU A 105 -6.41 4.44 3.26
C GLU A 105 -7.33 3.45 3.98
N SER A 106 -8.09 2.63 3.24
CA SER A 106 -8.95 1.60 3.82
C SER A 106 -8.15 0.58 4.64
N TYR A 107 -6.96 0.20 4.18
CA TYR A 107 -6.08 -0.71 4.93
C TYR A 107 -5.49 -0.08 6.19
N LYS A 108 -5.37 1.25 6.27
CA LYS A 108 -4.95 1.94 7.49
C LYS A 108 -6.06 1.91 8.55
N GLN A 109 -7.31 2.12 8.15
CA GLN A 109 -8.46 2.11 9.07
C GLN A 109 -8.66 0.74 9.73
N VAL A 110 -8.51 -0.35 8.96
CA VAL A 110 -8.56 -1.72 9.51
C VAL A 110 -7.51 -1.95 10.61
N LYS A 111 -6.34 -1.29 10.53
CA LYS A 111 -5.32 -1.40 11.58
C LYS A 111 -5.74 -0.69 12.87
N VAL A 112 -6.49 0.41 12.78
CA VAL A 112 -7.00 1.16 13.94
C VAL A 112 -8.05 0.32 14.68
N GLU A 113 -9.03 -0.22 13.96
CA GLU A 113 -10.10 -1.03 14.58
C GLU A 113 -9.59 -2.34 15.21
N VAL A 114 -8.56 -2.97 14.62
CA VAL A 114 -7.98 -4.21 15.18
C VAL A 114 -7.11 -3.92 16.41
N LEU A 115 -6.43 -2.77 16.47
CA LEU A 115 -5.62 -2.41 17.65
C LEU A 115 -6.50 -2.05 18.86
N ASP A 116 -7.63 -1.39 18.63
CA ASP A 116 -8.59 -0.99 19.68
C ASP A 116 -9.34 -2.18 20.31
N MET A 117 -9.24 -3.39 19.73
CA MET A 117 -9.77 -4.63 20.31
C MET A 117 -8.74 -5.45 21.10
N VAL A 118 -7.45 -5.09 21.08
CA VAL A 118 -6.39 -5.81 21.80
C VAL A 118 -5.94 -5.00 23.03
N ASP A 119 -6.89 -4.63 23.89
CA ASP A 119 -6.58 -4.17 25.25
C ASP A 119 -7.56 -4.68 26.31
N VAL A 120 -7.84 -5.98 26.29
CA VAL A 120 -8.40 -6.71 27.44
C VAL A 120 -7.57 -7.96 27.71
N SER A 121 -6.39 -7.75 28.30
CA SER A 121 -5.78 -8.76 29.17
C SER A 121 -5.87 -8.29 30.62
N PRO A 122 -6.92 -8.65 31.37
CA PRO A 122 -6.79 -8.74 32.81
C PRO A 122 -5.95 -9.99 33.08
N LEU A 123 -4.67 -9.76 33.33
CA LEU A 123 -3.71 -10.64 33.99
C LEU A 123 -4.36 -11.86 34.67
N CYS A 124 -4.17 -13.05 34.08
CA CYS A 124 -4.29 -14.31 34.79
C CYS A 124 -3.36 -14.28 36.01
N LYS A 125 -3.91 -14.15 37.22
CA LYS A 125 -3.23 -14.63 38.42
C LYS A 125 -3.75 -16.02 38.71
N VAL A 126 -2.92 -17.02 38.38
CA VAL A 126 -3.05 -18.36 38.94
C VAL A 126 -2.20 -18.36 40.21
N GLU A 127 -2.82 -18.06 41.34
CA GLU A 127 -2.21 -18.32 42.65
C GLU A 127 -2.81 -19.63 43.16
N GLY A 128 -1.97 -20.65 43.23
CA GLY A 128 -2.34 -21.95 43.78
C GLY A 128 -2.44 -21.92 45.31
N VAL A 129 -3.38 -22.70 45.83
CA VAL A 129 -3.32 -23.36 47.13
C VAL A 129 -3.97 -24.73 46.98
#